data_AF-A0A8J3WEH6-F1
#
_entry.id   AF-A0A8J3WEH6-F1
#
_cell.length_a   1.000
_cell.length_b   1.000
_cell.length_c   1.000
_cell.angle_alpha   90.00
_cell.angle_beta   90.00
_cell.angle_gamma   90.00
#
_symmetry.space_group_name_H-M   'P 1'
#
loop_
_entity.id
_entity.type
_entity.pdbx_description
1 polymer ?
#
loop_
_entity_poly.entity_id
_entity_poly.type
_entity_poly.pdbx_seq_one_letter_code
_entity_poly.pdbx_strand_id
1 'polypeptide(L)' 'MAAKETITVTLDPELVKYARSQIGGGDARSLSAYVNDALAAKVQQDRRRRAKLLALAAEADEDRVRRIMNNIERQAQAAQ' A
#
# COMPACT_ATOMS: atom_id res chain seq x y z
N MET A 1 9.33 22.22 14.72
CA MET A 1 9.41 20.79 14.36
C MET A 1 8.28 20.08 15.09
N ALA A 2 7.34 19.45 14.38
CA ALA A 2 6.30 18.67 15.06
C ALA A 2 6.98 17.51 15.80
N ALA A 3 6.62 17.29 17.07
CA ALA A 3 7.14 16.18 17.85
C ALA A 3 6.72 14.86 17.19
N LYS A 4 7.68 13.95 17.01
CA LYS A 4 7.37 12.59 16.53
C LYS A 4 6.72 11.82 17.68
N GLU A 5 5.63 11.14 17.40
CA GLU A 5 5.00 10.25 18.37
C GLU A 5 5.84 8.97 18.51
N THR A 6 6.10 8.55 19.75
CA THR A 6 6.81 7.30 20.04
C THR A 6 5.80 6.19 20.21
N ILE A 7 5.88 5.17 19.36
CA ILE A 7 5.08 3.95 19.46
C ILE A 7 5.98 2.72 19.56
N THR A 8 5.54 1.71 20.30
CA THR A 8 6.18 0.40 20.32
C THR A 8 5.47 -0.51 19.34
N VAL A 9 6.23 -1.10 18.40
CA VAL A 9 5.70 -1.99 17.38
C VAL A 9 6.46 -3.31 17.39
N THR A 10 5.74 -4.41 17.21
CA THR A 10 6.33 -5.73 16.97
C THR A 10 6.61 -5.87 15.49
N LEU A 11 7.87 -6.13 15.13
CA LEU A 11 8.31 -6.35 13.76
C LEU A 11 8.78 -7.79 13.59
N ASP A 12 8.59 -8.31 12.39
CA ASP A 12 9.16 -9.61 12.01
C ASP A 12 10.69 -9.60 12.18
N PRO A 13 11.29 -10.63 12.80
CA PRO A 13 12.74 -10.72 13.00
C PRO A 13 13.57 -10.55 11.73
N GLU A 14 13.11 -11.07 10.59
CA GLU A 14 13.81 -10.97 9.31
C GLU A 14 13.75 -9.54 8.76
N LEU A 15 12.66 -8.82 8.98
CA LEU A 15 12.56 -7.40 8.63
C LEU A 15 13.49 -6.53 9.48
N VAL A 16 13.65 -6.86 10.77
CA VAL A 16 14.60 -6.18 11.66
C VAL A 16 16.03 -6.43 11.20
N LYS A 17 16.36 -7.67 10.85
CA LYS A 17 17.69 -8.04 10.33
C LYS A 17 18.00 -7.33 9.01
N TYR A 18 17.03 -7.27 8.11
CA TYR A 18 17.14 -6.52 6.85
C TYR A 18 17.33 -5.03 7.11
N ALA A 19 16.51 -4.41 7.95
CA ALA A 19 16.64 -2.99 8.28
C ALA A 19 18.02 -2.67 8.91
N ARG A 20 18.51 -3.53 9.80
CA ARG A 20 19.85 -3.39 10.39
C ARG A 20 20.98 -3.52 9.37
N SER A 21 20.85 -4.39 8.37
CA SER A 21 21.87 -4.52 7.32
C SER A 21 21.95 -3.29 6.42
N GLN A 22 20.84 -2.57 6.24
CA GLN A 22 20.81 -1.30 5.48
C GLN A 22 21.44 -0.12 6.24
N ILE A 23 21.62 -0.23 7.55
CA ILE A 23 22.11 0.85 8.43
C ILE A 23 23.63 0.74 8.69
N GLY A 24 24.21 -0.45 8.59
CA GLY A 24 25.60 -0.72 8.98
C GLY A 24 26.72 -0.10 8.11
N GLY A 25 26.39 0.78 7.15
CA GLY A 25 27.31 1.24 6.09
C GLY A 25 27.99 2.60 6.30
N GLY A 26 27.77 3.29 7.42
CA GLY A 26 28.51 4.54 7.73
C GLY A 26 27.71 5.83 7.64
N ASP A 27 26.41 5.78 7.33
CA ASP A 27 25.50 6.89 7.62
C ASP A 27 24.75 6.57 8.91
N ALA A 28 24.74 7.53 9.83
CA ALA A 28 24.10 7.46 11.15
C ALA A 28 22.56 7.43 11.09
N ARG A 29 21.99 6.66 10.17
CA ARG A 29 20.55 6.50 9.99
C ARG A 29 20.01 5.54 11.05
N SER A 30 19.24 6.05 11.99
CA SER A 30 18.61 5.20 13.01
C SER A 30 17.60 4.23 12.39
N LEU A 31 17.30 3.13 13.10
CA LEU A 31 16.23 2.21 12.72
C LEU A 31 14.89 2.93 12.57
N SER A 32 14.64 3.94 13.42
CA SER A 32 13.44 4.78 13.33
C SER A 32 13.41 5.63 12.07
N ALA A 33 14.54 6.13 11.56
CA ALA A 33 14.60 6.83 10.30
C ALA A 33 14.26 5.88 9.15
N TYR A 34 14.89 4.70 9.11
CA TYR A 34 14.61 3.67 8.11
C TYR A 34 13.13 3.27 8.07
N VAL A 35 12.52 3.00 9.23
CA VAL A 35 11.10 2.64 9.32
C VAL A 35 10.20 3.79 8.84
N ASN A 36 10.50 5.03 9.21
CA ASN A 36 9.75 6.19 8.76
C ASN A 36 9.81 6.36 7.23
N ASP A 37 10.98 6.15 6.63
CA ASP A 37 11.15 6.25 5.18
C ASP A 37 10.38 5.15 4.44
N ALA A 38 10.42 3.92 4.96
CA ALA A 38 9.65 2.80 4.43
C ALA A 38 8.13 3.06 4.50
N LEU A 39 7.65 3.61 5.63
CA LEU A 39 6.24 3.98 5.79
C LEU A 39 5.84 5.13 4.85
N ALA A 40 6.68 6.15 4.71
CA ALA A 40 6.43 7.25 3.79
C ALA A 40 6.34 6.76 2.33
N ALA A 41 7.24 5.86 1.92
CA ALA A 41 7.21 5.24 0.60
C ALA A 41 5.91 4.44 0.37
N LYS A 42 5.46 3.67 1.38
CA LYS A 42 4.19 2.93 1.32
C LYS A 42 2.99 3.85 1.19
N VAL A 43 2.91 4.91 2.00
CA VAL A 43 1.84 5.91 1.91
C VAL A 43 1.78 6.53 0.52
N GLN A 44 2.94 6.86 -0.06
CA GLN A 44 2.99 7.44 -1.40
C GLN A 44 2.55 6.44 -2.47
N GLN A 45 2.94 5.17 -2.34
CA GLN A 45 2.50 4.10 -3.25
C GLN A 45 0.98 3.90 -3.17
N ASP A 46 0.42 3.86 -1.97
CA ASP A 46 -1.02 3.66 -1.77
C ASP A 46 -1.83 4.86 -2.27
N ARG A 47 -1.35 6.09 -2.04
CA ARG A 47 -1.95 7.30 -2.64
C ARG A 47 -1.92 7.24 -4.17
N ARG A 48 -0.80 6.82 -4.77
CA ARG A 48 -0.69 6.66 -6.22
C ARG A 48 -1.63 5.59 -6.76
N ARG A 49 -1.74 4.43 -6.10
CA ARG A 49 -2.69 3.38 -6.47
C ARG A 49 -4.13 3.89 -6.41
N ARG A 50 -4.50 4.54 -5.31
CA ARG A 50 -5.83 5.12 -5.13
C ARG A 50 -6.14 6.19 -6.18
N ALA A 51 -5.19 7.07 -6.48
CA ALA A 51 -5.35 8.09 -7.51
C ALA A 51 -5.60 7.46 -8.89
N LYS A 52 -4.85 6.41 -9.24
CA LYS A 52 -5.06 5.65 -10.49
C LYS A 52 -6.45 5.00 -10.53
N LEU A 53 -6.88 4.38 -9.44
CA LEU A 53 -8.21 3.77 -9.36
C LEU A 53 -9.32 4.82 -9.52
N LEU A 54 -9.18 5.98 -8.88
CA LEU A 54 -10.15 7.07 -8.99
C LEU A 54 -10.18 7.66 -10.40
N ALA A 55 -9.03 7.83 -11.05
CA ALA A 55 -8.96 8.30 -12.43
C ALA A 55 -9.65 7.32 -13.39
N LEU A 56 -9.37 6.01 -13.26
CA LEU A 56 -10.04 4.98 -14.05
C LEU A 56 -11.55 4.94 -13.79
N ALA A 57 -11.98 5.13 -12.54
CA ALA A 57 -13.40 5.18 -12.19
C ALA A 57 -14.10 6.41 -12.80
N ALA A 58 -13.41 7.57 -12.86
CA ALA A 58 -13.97 8.78 -13.45
C ALA A 58 -14.19 8.66 -14.98
N GLU A 59 -13.38 7.83 -15.66
CA GLU A 59 -13.51 7.54 -17.09
C GLU A 59 -14.38 6.31 -17.37
N ALA A 60 -14.89 5.64 -16.34
CA ALA A 60 -15.64 4.40 -16.50
C ALA A 60 -17.07 4.68 -17.03
N ASP A 61 -17.45 3.94 -18.08
CA ASP A 61 -18.82 3.88 -18.56
C ASP A 61 -19.64 2.97 -17.62
N GLU A 62 -20.46 3.59 -16.78
CA GLU A 62 -21.30 2.90 -15.79
C GLU A 62 -22.25 1.88 -16.42
N ASP A 63 -22.78 2.16 -17.62
CA ASP A 63 -23.71 1.27 -18.32
C ASP A 63 -22.99 0.07 -18.92
N ARG A 64 -21.74 0.25 -19.37
CA ARG A 64 -20.89 -0.87 -19.76
C ARG A 64 -20.53 -1.75 -18.56
N VAL A 65 -20.15 -1.16 -17.43
CA VAL A 65 -19.84 -1.92 -16.21
C VAL A 65 -21.06 -2.71 -15.74
N ARG A 66 -22.24 -2.09 -15.69
CA ARG A 66 -23.50 -2.75 -15.30
C ARG A 66 -23.82 -3.95 -16.20
N ARG A 67 -23.63 -3.83 -17.52
CA ARG A 67 -23.81 -4.95 -18.46
C ARG A 67 -22.86 -6.11 -18.18
N ILE A 68 -21.59 -5.81 -17.89
CA ILE A 68 -20.59 -6.85 -17.57
C ILE A 68 -20.97 -7.57 -16.27
N MET A 69 -21.30 -6.84 -15.21
CA MET A 69 -21.67 -7.44 -13.92
C MET A 69 -22.90 -8.34 -14.03
N ASN A 70 -23.94 -7.89 -14.74
CA ASN A 70 -25.15 -8.69 -14.98
C ASN A 70 -24.87 -9.99 -15.75
N ASN A 71 -23.86 -10.00 -16.62
CA ASN A 71 -23.47 -11.21 -17.34
C ASN A 71 -22.69 -12.18 -16.44
N ILE A 72 -21.81 -11.65 -15.58
CA ILE A 72 -21.06 -12.46 -14.60
C ILE A 72 -22.03 -13.14 -13.61
N GLU A 73 -23.02 -12.39 -13.10
CA GLU A 73 -24.02 -12.95 -12.19
C GLU A 73 -24.83 -14.08 -12.84
N ARG A 74 -25.25 -13.91 -14.10
CA ARG A 74 -25.92 -14.96 -14.86
C ARG A 74 -25.05 -16.21 -15.04
N GLN A 75 -23.74 -16.04 -15.30
CA GLN A 75 -22.82 -17.16 -15.41
C GLN A 75 -22.61 -17.87 -14.07
N ALA A 76 -22.51 -17.12 -12.97
CA ALA A 76 -22.37 -17.68 -11.64
C ALA A 76 -23.59 -18.50 -11.22
N GLN A 77 -24.81 -18.05 -11.59
CA GLN A 77 -26.05 -18.77 -11.34
C GLN A 77 -26.22 -20.02 -12.22
N ALA A 78 -25.73 -19.98 -13.46
CA ALA A 78 -25.78 -21.13 -14.37
C ALA A 78 -24.75 -22.23 -14.04
N ALA A 79 -23.75 -21.92 -13.20
CA ALA A 79 -22.71 -22.84 -12.76
C ALA A 79 -23.01 -23.52 -11.40
N GLN A 80 -24.16 -23.23 -10.79
CA GLN A 80 -24.71 -23.89 -9.60
C GLN A 80 -25.75 -24.94 -10.01
#